data_AF-A0A6V8E855-F1
#
_entry.id   AF-A0A6V8E855-F1
#
_cell.length_a   1.000
_cell.length_b   1.000
_cell.length_c   1.000
_cell.angle_alpha   90.00
_cell.angle_beta   90.00
_cell.angle_gamma   90.00
#
_symmetry.space_group_name_H-M   'P 1'
#
loop_
_entity.id
_entity.type
_entity.pdbx_description
1 polymer ?
#
loop_
_entity_poly.entity_id
_entity_poly.type
_entity_poly.pdbx_seq_one_letter_code
_entity_poly.pdbx_strand_id
1 'polypeptide(L)'
;MKLAQRWTWWRERRRVHPPDEIHRAGELAEQRLAKISRAAGKKNGWHIAESVRIPDGEQGGKREIDLVIVGGNTMLVVEQKHWSGSFEINDEEEFIQHRKNGTTHNHSTVNQRIARKSRMLVAMHNERVGMDSGVDVRVVLAFTNRNLDWPASVMNLGSIVKDEAGFIGLLEDEHPGELNEALLETVTGFGTWDEVELNGGLMCKGDVLELGLGEVVDGWQSERRTPLVGRVDHRTGVRSLFSSRPSRLELQAGERRLEASLPYGKTLKMHVVGRKHPEDIPWSTIASINLSAPSLNDHLGQSLQKP
;
A
#
# COMPACT_ATOMS: atom_id res chain seq x y z
N MET A 1 -11.39 8.33 37.09
CA MET A 1 -11.96 7.25 36.25
C MET A 1 -12.52 6.15 37.15
N LYS A 2 -13.77 5.74 36.93
CA LYS A 2 -14.48 4.75 37.76
C LYS A 2 -13.88 3.34 37.57
N LEU A 3 -14.07 2.43 38.53
CA LEU A 3 -13.53 1.06 38.47
C LEU A 3 -14.04 0.30 37.23
N ALA A 4 -15.33 0.46 36.89
CA ALA A 4 -15.91 -0.16 35.69
C ALA A 4 -15.21 0.30 34.39
N GLN A 5 -14.85 1.59 34.28
CA GLN A 5 -14.11 2.12 33.14
C GLN A 5 -12.68 1.57 33.08
N ARG A 6 -12.00 1.47 34.24
CA ARG A 6 -10.68 0.83 34.35
C ARG A 6 -10.72 -0.63 33.88
N TRP A 7 -11.76 -1.36 34.27
CA TRP A 7 -11.98 -2.75 33.85
C TRP A 7 -12.20 -2.88 32.35
N THR A 8 -13.09 -2.08 31.77
CA THR A 8 -13.33 -2.07 30.32
C THR A 8 -12.07 -1.73 29.54
N TRP A 9 -11.34 -0.69 29.94
CA TRP A 9 -10.09 -0.30 29.28
C TRP A 9 -9.00 -1.36 29.38
N TRP A 10 -8.91 -2.05 30.51
CA TRP A 10 -7.97 -3.16 30.66
C TRP A 10 -8.32 -4.35 29.76
N ARG A 11 -9.61 -4.70 29.64
CA ARG A 11 -10.05 -5.76 28.72
C ARG A 11 -9.77 -5.40 27.26
N GLU A 12 -10.03 -4.17 26.88
CA GLU A 12 -9.77 -3.66 25.52
C GLU A 12 -8.28 -3.76 25.15
N ARG A 13 -7.38 -3.34 26.05
CA ARG A 13 -5.92 -3.45 25.85
C ARG A 13 -5.39 -4.87 25.78
N ARG A 14 -6.17 -5.86 26.22
CA ARG A 14 -5.84 -7.29 26.13
C ARG A 14 -6.47 -7.96 24.93
N ARG A 15 -7.28 -7.25 24.15
CA ARG A 15 -7.92 -7.82 22.97
C ARG A 15 -6.86 -8.13 21.93
N VAL A 16 -6.91 -9.36 21.41
CA VAL A 16 -6.01 -9.85 20.36
C VAL A 16 -6.80 -9.89 19.06
N HIS A 17 -6.22 -9.29 18.03
CA HIS A 17 -6.69 -9.21 16.66
C HIS A 17 -5.65 -9.96 15.81
N PRO A 18 -5.88 -11.25 15.51
CA PRO A 18 -4.91 -12.05 14.76
C PRO A 18 -4.80 -11.55 13.31
N PRO A 19 -3.64 -11.73 12.65
CA PRO A 19 -3.44 -11.33 11.26
C PRO A 19 -4.36 -12.10 10.31
N ASP A 20 -4.66 -11.50 9.16
CA ASP A 20 -5.31 -12.20 8.05
C ASP A 20 -4.26 -12.99 7.26
N GLU A 21 -4.20 -14.30 7.48
CA GLU A 21 -3.16 -15.16 6.91
C GLU A 21 -3.19 -15.22 5.36
N ILE A 22 -4.37 -15.07 4.74
CA ILE A 22 -4.50 -15.13 3.28
C ILE A 22 -3.88 -13.87 2.66
N HIS A 23 -4.25 -12.70 3.18
CA HIS A 23 -3.68 -11.43 2.69
C HIS A 23 -2.18 -11.34 2.99
N ARG A 24 -1.73 -11.86 4.13
CA ARG A 24 -0.32 -11.86 4.53
C ARG A 24 0.60 -12.56 3.51
N ALA A 25 0.16 -13.67 2.90
CA ALA A 25 0.98 -14.36 1.90
C ALA A 25 1.20 -13.52 0.63
N GLY A 26 0.18 -12.79 0.19
CA GLY A 26 0.28 -11.85 -0.92
C GLY A 26 1.23 -10.70 -0.61
N GLU A 27 1.04 -10.04 0.54
CA GLU A 27 1.87 -8.92 0.98
C GLU A 27 3.35 -9.30 1.13
N LEU A 28 3.64 -10.47 1.71
CA LEU A 28 5.03 -10.96 1.82
C LEU A 28 5.64 -11.21 0.44
N ALA A 29 4.85 -11.68 -0.52
CA ALA A 29 5.31 -11.90 -1.89
C ALA A 29 5.55 -10.57 -2.64
N GLU A 30 4.74 -9.54 -2.39
CA GLU A 30 4.94 -8.17 -2.91
C GLU A 30 6.22 -7.55 -2.34
N GLN A 31 6.37 -7.54 -1.01
CA GLN A 31 7.58 -7.04 -0.34
C GLN A 31 8.84 -7.77 -0.80
N ARG A 32 8.75 -9.09 -0.97
CA ARG A 32 9.86 -9.89 -1.49
C ARG A 32 10.21 -9.48 -2.92
N LEU A 33 9.22 -9.39 -3.82
CA LEU A 33 9.42 -9.01 -5.22
C LEU A 33 10.08 -7.64 -5.33
N ALA A 34 9.60 -6.66 -4.58
CA ALA A 34 10.18 -5.32 -4.60
C ALA A 34 11.62 -5.28 -4.10
N LYS A 35 11.92 -6.01 -3.01
CA LYS A 35 13.29 -6.12 -2.48
C LYS A 35 14.26 -6.72 -3.50
N ILE A 36 13.87 -7.80 -4.17
CA ILE A 36 14.73 -8.43 -5.19
C ILE A 36 14.82 -7.57 -6.45
N SER A 37 13.74 -6.90 -6.85
CA SER A 37 13.74 -5.96 -8.00
C SER A 37 14.70 -4.81 -7.78
N ARG A 38 14.73 -4.26 -6.55
CA ARG A 38 15.68 -3.22 -6.16
C ARG A 38 17.12 -3.71 -6.21
N ALA A 39 17.38 -4.95 -5.80
CA ALA A 39 18.72 -5.52 -5.86
C ALA A 39 19.19 -5.76 -7.30
N ALA A 40 18.31 -6.30 -8.14
CA ALA A 40 18.57 -6.61 -9.54
C ALA A 40 18.77 -5.35 -10.39
N GLY A 41 17.83 -4.41 -10.32
CA GLY A 41 17.81 -3.26 -11.22
C GLY A 41 18.74 -2.11 -10.84
N LYS A 42 19.21 -2.02 -9.58
CA LYS A 42 19.99 -0.86 -9.10
C LYS A 42 21.25 -0.58 -9.92
N LYS A 43 21.98 -1.63 -10.34
CA LYS A 43 23.22 -1.47 -11.12
C LYS A 43 22.96 -0.95 -12.53
N ASN A 44 21.78 -1.21 -13.07
CA ASN A 44 21.42 -0.85 -14.44
C ASN A 44 20.68 0.49 -14.53
N GLY A 45 20.44 1.17 -13.41
CA GLY A 45 19.76 2.47 -13.39
C GLY A 45 18.26 2.40 -13.21
N TRP A 46 17.72 1.27 -12.73
CA TRP A 46 16.32 1.16 -12.34
C TRP A 46 16.08 1.67 -10.90
N HIS A 47 15.01 2.44 -10.74
CA HIS A 47 14.51 3.00 -9.49
C HIS A 47 13.13 2.44 -9.18
N ILE A 48 12.95 1.87 -7.99
CA ILE A 48 11.78 1.08 -7.62
C ILE A 48 10.95 1.83 -6.58
N ALA A 49 9.67 2.05 -6.88
CA ALA A 49 8.65 2.58 -5.97
C ALA A 49 7.55 1.53 -5.73
N GLU A 50 7.27 1.26 -4.46
CA GLU A 50 6.34 0.22 -4.00
C GLU A 50 4.99 0.83 -3.59
N SER A 51 3.89 0.10 -3.80
CA SER A 51 2.55 0.47 -3.32
C SER A 51 2.16 1.92 -3.66
N VAL A 52 2.46 2.35 -4.88
CA VAL A 52 2.25 3.72 -5.34
C VAL A 52 0.75 4.01 -5.40
N ARG A 53 0.27 4.97 -4.61
CA ARG A 53 -1.14 5.37 -4.60
C ARG A 53 -1.38 6.62 -5.42
N ILE A 54 -2.07 6.45 -6.54
CA ILE A 54 -2.47 7.53 -7.45
C ILE A 54 -3.93 7.94 -7.21
N PRO A 55 -4.28 9.24 -7.32
CA PRO A 55 -5.67 9.67 -7.31
C PRO A 55 -6.49 9.04 -8.46
N ASP A 56 -7.78 8.81 -8.25
CA ASP A 56 -8.70 8.31 -9.28
C ASP A 56 -9.96 9.18 -9.30
N GLY A 57 -9.89 10.30 -10.01
CA GLY A 57 -10.98 11.26 -10.10
C GLY A 57 -12.26 10.69 -10.71
N GLU A 58 -12.14 9.74 -11.64
CA GLU A 58 -13.29 9.10 -12.31
C GLU A 58 -14.12 8.22 -11.37
N GLN A 59 -13.45 7.45 -10.52
CA GLN A 59 -14.12 6.46 -9.65
C GLN A 59 -14.13 6.88 -8.17
N GLY A 60 -13.55 8.03 -7.86
CA GLY A 60 -13.34 8.53 -6.52
C GLY A 60 -12.20 7.81 -5.78
N GLY A 61 -11.53 8.54 -4.89
CA GLY A 61 -10.50 8.00 -4.00
C GLY A 61 -9.13 7.84 -4.68
N LYS A 62 -8.38 6.83 -4.23
CA LYS A 62 -7.02 6.52 -4.70
C LYS A 62 -6.92 5.05 -5.11
N ARG A 63 -6.01 4.75 -6.03
CA ARG A 63 -5.69 3.41 -6.52
C ARG A 63 -4.25 3.08 -6.23
N GLU A 64 -4.01 1.85 -5.79
CA GLU A 64 -2.66 1.33 -5.62
C GLU A 64 -2.15 0.68 -6.91
N ILE A 65 -0.88 0.92 -7.21
CA ILE A 65 -0.06 0.15 -8.13
C ILE A 65 1.01 -0.54 -7.29
N ASP A 66 1.07 -1.88 -7.37
CA ASP A 66 1.94 -2.69 -6.51
C ASP A 66 3.42 -2.28 -6.64
N LEU A 67 3.87 -2.05 -7.88
CA LEU A 67 5.25 -1.66 -8.15
C LEU A 67 5.32 -0.77 -9.41
N VAL A 68 5.98 0.37 -9.28
CA VAL A 68 6.35 1.25 -10.40
C VAL A 68 7.87 1.34 -10.46
N ILE A 69 8.45 1.04 -11.61
CA ILE A 69 9.89 1.06 -11.82
C ILE A 69 10.21 2.09 -12.90
N VAL A 70 11.11 3.01 -12.60
CA VAL A 70 11.57 4.07 -13.51
C VAL A 70 13.03 3.89 -13.82
N GLY A 71 13.40 4.03 -15.09
CA GLY A 71 14.79 4.15 -15.52
C GLY A 71 14.80 4.70 -16.93
N GLY A 72 15.81 5.47 -17.33
CA GLY A 72 15.74 6.12 -18.63
C GLY A 72 14.54 7.07 -18.73
N ASN A 73 13.94 7.09 -19.93
CA ASN A 73 12.57 7.60 -20.15
C ASN A 73 11.52 6.48 -20.15
N THR A 74 11.79 5.37 -19.45
CA THR A 74 10.95 4.17 -19.41
C THR A 74 10.30 4.01 -18.04
N MET A 75 9.01 3.64 -18.03
CA MET A 75 8.26 3.29 -16.84
C MET A 75 7.67 1.88 -16.96
N LEU A 76 8.05 0.99 -16.05
CA LEU A 76 7.41 -0.31 -15.88
C LEU A 76 6.31 -0.16 -14.82
N VAL A 77 5.07 -0.47 -15.21
CA VAL A 77 3.92 -0.48 -14.31
C VAL A 77 3.55 -1.93 -14.08
N VAL A 78 3.85 -2.44 -12.89
CA VAL A 78 3.87 -3.86 -12.60
C VAL A 78 2.72 -4.20 -11.64
N GLU A 79 1.89 -5.15 -12.04
CA GLU A 79 0.92 -5.79 -11.15
C GLU A 79 1.45 -7.18 -10.79
N GLN A 80 1.53 -7.46 -9.49
CA GLN A 80 2.04 -8.70 -8.94
C GLN A 80 0.87 -9.64 -8.64
N LYS A 81 1.04 -10.93 -8.95
CA LYS A 81 0.08 -11.99 -8.59
C LYS A 81 0.79 -13.21 -8.00
N HIS A 82 0.46 -13.52 -6.75
CA HIS A 82 0.96 -14.70 -6.04
C HIS A 82 -0.11 -15.81 -5.92
N TRP A 83 -0.70 -16.20 -7.05
CA TRP A 83 -1.78 -17.19 -7.06
C TRP A 83 -1.24 -18.62 -6.94
N SER A 84 -2.06 -19.52 -6.39
CA SER A 84 -1.78 -20.97 -6.42
C SER A 84 -2.76 -21.68 -7.33
N GLY A 85 -2.38 -22.89 -7.78
CA GLY A 85 -3.23 -23.72 -8.63
C GLY A 85 -3.01 -23.38 -10.09
N SER A 86 -4.10 -23.16 -10.83
CA SER A 86 -4.06 -22.71 -12.22
C SER A 86 -5.01 -21.53 -12.45
N PHE A 87 -4.94 -20.92 -13.64
CA PHE A 87 -6.01 -20.02 -14.08
C PHE A 87 -6.30 -20.17 -15.57
N GLU A 88 -7.47 -19.69 -15.99
CA GLU A 88 -7.84 -19.49 -17.39
C GLU A 88 -8.17 -18.01 -17.65
N ILE A 89 -8.16 -17.62 -18.92
CA ILE A 89 -8.62 -16.31 -19.38
C ILE A 89 -9.80 -16.56 -20.31
N ASN A 90 -10.97 -16.05 -19.97
CA ASN A 90 -12.17 -16.20 -20.79
C ASN A 90 -12.19 -15.18 -21.96
N ASP A 91 -13.24 -15.27 -22.79
CA ASP A 91 -13.43 -14.37 -23.94
C ASP A 91 -13.63 -12.90 -23.56
N GLU A 92 -13.97 -12.61 -22.30
CA GLU A 92 -14.10 -11.27 -21.75
C GLU A 92 -12.78 -10.75 -21.12
N GLU A 93 -11.67 -11.47 -21.33
CA GLU A 93 -10.36 -11.23 -20.72
C GLU A 93 -10.35 -11.29 -19.18
N GLU A 94 -11.31 -12.00 -18.58
CA GLU A 94 -11.34 -12.22 -17.15
C GLU A 94 -10.44 -13.37 -16.73
N PHE A 95 -9.71 -13.18 -15.63
CA PHE A 95 -8.82 -14.17 -15.06
C PHE A 95 -9.57 -15.02 -14.04
N ILE A 96 -9.79 -16.30 -14.36
CA ILE A 96 -10.51 -17.24 -13.50
C ILE A 96 -9.50 -18.20 -12.88
N GLN A 97 -9.25 -18.06 -11.58
CA GLN A 97 -8.29 -18.90 -10.84
C GLN A 97 -8.96 -20.17 -10.32
N HIS A 98 -8.37 -21.34 -10.60
CA HIS A 98 -8.71 -22.62 -10.00
C HIS A 98 -7.73 -22.96 -8.87
N ARG A 99 -8.20 -22.88 -7.62
CA ARG A 99 -7.36 -23.11 -6.45
C ARG A 99 -7.20 -24.60 -6.15
N LYS A 100 -6.09 -24.96 -5.51
CA LYS A 100 -5.79 -26.36 -5.12
C LYS A 100 -6.81 -26.99 -4.16
N ASN A 101 -7.64 -26.18 -3.49
CA ASN A 101 -8.70 -26.64 -2.61
C ASN A 101 -10.05 -26.89 -3.34
N GLY A 102 -10.07 -26.82 -4.67
CA GLY A 102 -11.27 -27.03 -5.50
C GLY A 102 -12.18 -25.81 -5.65
N THR A 103 -11.84 -24.66 -5.05
CA THR A 103 -12.61 -23.42 -5.22
C THR A 103 -12.11 -22.59 -6.40
N THR A 104 -13.01 -21.83 -7.02
CA THR A 104 -12.69 -20.90 -8.10
C THR A 104 -12.80 -19.46 -7.62
N HIS A 105 -11.96 -18.57 -8.14
CA HIS A 105 -12.05 -17.14 -7.88
C HIS A 105 -11.88 -16.35 -9.18
N ASN A 106 -12.86 -15.51 -9.52
CA ASN A 106 -12.79 -14.62 -10.67
C ASN A 106 -12.12 -13.30 -10.26
N HIS A 107 -10.95 -13.02 -10.84
CA HIS A 107 -10.20 -11.78 -10.65
C HIS A 107 -10.62 -10.68 -11.64
N SER A 108 -11.60 -10.92 -12.51
CA SER A 108 -12.06 -10.04 -13.58
C SER A 108 -10.92 -9.62 -14.53
N THR A 109 -11.03 -8.45 -15.14
CA THR A 109 -10.10 -7.94 -16.16
C THR A 109 -8.81 -7.34 -15.58
N VAL A 110 -7.94 -8.19 -15.02
CA VAL A 110 -6.67 -7.78 -14.39
C VAL A 110 -5.82 -6.92 -15.33
N ASN A 111 -5.61 -7.37 -16.57
CA ASN A 111 -4.80 -6.68 -17.58
C ASN A 111 -5.34 -5.27 -17.89
N GLN A 112 -6.65 -5.15 -18.11
CA GLN A 112 -7.29 -3.88 -18.43
C GLN A 112 -7.18 -2.88 -17.27
N ARG A 113 -7.31 -3.36 -16.02
CA ARG A 113 -7.19 -2.50 -14.83
C ARG A 113 -5.79 -1.91 -14.68
N ILE A 114 -4.73 -2.72 -14.82
CA ILE A 114 -3.36 -2.22 -14.71
C ILE A 114 -3.00 -1.29 -15.89
N ALA A 115 -3.48 -1.59 -17.10
CA ALA A 115 -3.32 -0.71 -18.26
C ALA A 115 -4.08 0.63 -18.13
N ARG A 116 -5.19 0.67 -17.37
CA ARG A 116 -5.83 1.94 -17.01
C ARG A 116 -4.96 2.72 -16.02
N LYS A 117 -4.49 2.07 -14.94
CA LYS A 117 -3.62 2.71 -13.93
C LYS A 117 -2.35 3.30 -14.58
N SER A 118 -1.74 2.59 -15.54
CA SER A 118 -0.54 3.07 -16.24
C SER A 118 -0.82 4.34 -17.07
N ARG A 119 -1.92 4.36 -17.83
CA ARG A 119 -2.35 5.56 -18.58
C ARG A 119 -2.64 6.75 -17.68
N MET A 120 -3.30 6.52 -16.54
CA MET A 120 -3.56 7.57 -15.56
C MET A 120 -2.25 8.14 -15.01
N LEU A 121 -1.29 7.29 -14.65
CA LEU A 121 0.00 7.72 -14.12
C LEU A 121 0.80 8.55 -15.14
N VAL A 122 0.80 8.17 -16.42
CA VAL A 122 1.41 8.98 -17.49
C VAL A 122 0.71 10.32 -17.67
N ALA A 123 -0.62 10.32 -17.67
CA ALA A 123 -1.40 11.55 -17.80
C ALA A 123 -1.08 12.52 -16.66
N MET A 124 -1.00 12.03 -15.42
CA MET A 124 -0.58 12.82 -14.26
C MET A 124 0.86 13.32 -14.38
N HIS A 125 1.77 12.49 -14.89
CA HIS A 125 3.15 12.92 -15.14
C HIS A 125 3.19 14.07 -16.16
N ASN A 126 2.52 13.90 -17.30
CA ASN A 126 2.44 14.92 -18.36
C ASN A 126 1.77 16.21 -17.87
N GLU A 127 0.71 16.11 -17.06
CA GLU A 127 0.07 17.24 -16.38
C GLU A 127 1.07 17.99 -15.49
N ARG A 128 1.84 17.25 -14.67
CA ARG A 128 2.82 17.83 -13.75
C ARG A 128 3.95 18.55 -14.47
N VAL A 129 4.47 17.99 -15.56
CA VAL A 129 5.57 18.60 -16.34
C VAL A 129 5.09 19.61 -17.39
N GLY A 130 3.77 19.68 -17.65
CA GLY A 130 3.16 20.61 -18.58
C GLY A 130 3.39 20.28 -20.07
N MET A 131 3.83 19.07 -20.39
CA MET A 131 4.09 18.62 -21.76
C MET A 131 3.95 17.10 -21.90
N ASP A 132 3.84 16.61 -23.13
CA ASP A 132 3.98 15.18 -23.39
C ASP A 132 5.46 14.80 -23.31
N SER A 133 5.80 14.03 -22.27
CA SER A 133 7.15 13.57 -21.97
C SER A 133 7.61 12.40 -22.85
N GLY A 134 6.70 11.81 -23.65
CA GLY A 134 7.02 10.68 -24.52
C GLY A 134 7.54 9.45 -23.76
N VAL A 135 7.11 9.27 -22.50
CA VAL A 135 7.54 8.16 -21.64
C VAL A 135 7.14 6.82 -22.25
N ASP A 136 8.10 5.90 -22.37
CA ASP A 136 7.86 4.52 -22.78
C ASP A 136 7.25 3.74 -21.61
N VAL A 137 5.95 3.44 -21.69
CA VAL A 137 5.23 2.73 -20.63
C VAL A 137 5.00 1.28 -20.99
N ARG A 138 5.52 0.41 -20.13
CA ARG A 138 5.37 -1.04 -20.27
C ARG A 138 4.58 -1.58 -19.09
N VAL A 139 3.43 -2.17 -19.39
CA VAL A 139 2.61 -2.86 -18.39
C VAL A 139 3.15 -4.26 -18.21
N VAL A 140 3.41 -4.66 -16.97
CA VAL A 140 3.96 -5.98 -16.65
C VAL A 140 3.04 -6.71 -15.68
N LEU A 141 2.69 -7.96 -16.00
CA LEU A 141 2.05 -8.90 -15.08
C LEU A 141 3.11 -9.88 -14.58
N ALA A 142 3.45 -9.78 -13.29
CA ALA A 142 4.47 -10.59 -12.65
C ALA A 142 3.83 -11.68 -11.77
N PHE A 143 3.92 -12.94 -12.21
CA PHE A 143 3.40 -14.09 -11.47
C PHE A 143 4.50 -14.74 -10.63
N THR A 144 4.40 -14.61 -9.31
CA THR A 144 5.53 -14.91 -8.40
C THR A 144 5.48 -16.29 -7.77
N ASN A 145 4.35 -17.01 -7.89
CA ASN A 145 4.26 -18.38 -7.41
C ASN A 145 4.77 -19.35 -8.49
N ARG A 146 5.89 -20.01 -8.20
CA ARG A 146 6.54 -20.98 -9.10
C ARG A 146 5.70 -22.21 -9.45
N ASN A 147 4.65 -22.48 -8.67
CA ASN A 147 3.75 -23.62 -8.87
C ASN A 147 2.41 -23.21 -9.48
N LEU A 148 2.27 -21.98 -9.96
CA LEU A 148 1.10 -21.55 -10.71
C LEU A 148 1.20 -22.08 -12.13
N ASP A 149 0.15 -22.76 -12.57
CA ASP A 149 -0.02 -23.12 -13.97
C ASP A 149 -0.84 -22.05 -14.68
N TRP A 150 -0.37 -21.60 -15.83
CA TRP A 150 -0.92 -20.47 -16.57
C TRP A 150 -1.06 -20.82 -18.04
N PRO A 151 -2.15 -20.40 -18.69
CA PRO A 151 -2.49 -20.87 -20.02
C PRO A 151 -1.59 -20.18 -21.05
N ALA A 152 -1.26 -20.86 -22.16
CA ALA A 152 -0.45 -20.25 -23.22
C ALA A 152 -1.08 -18.96 -23.79
N SER A 153 -2.41 -18.83 -23.73
CA SER A 153 -3.14 -17.63 -24.14
C SER A 153 -2.77 -16.38 -23.33
N VAL A 154 -2.18 -16.52 -22.13
CA VAL A 154 -1.70 -15.39 -21.33
C VAL A 154 -0.66 -14.56 -22.09
N MET A 155 0.09 -15.17 -23.01
CA MET A 155 1.11 -14.48 -23.81
C MET A 155 0.53 -13.62 -24.93
N ASN A 156 -0.78 -13.72 -25.20
CA ASN A 156 -1.47 -12.92 -26.21
C ASN A 156 -2.00 -11.60 -25.65
N LEU A 157 -1.83 -11.35 -24.36
CA LEU A 157 -2.23 -10.10 -23.73
C LEU A 157 -1.33 -8.95 -24.20
N GLY A 158 -1.88 -7.73 -24.23
CA GLY A 158 -1.10 -6.53 -24.54
C GLY A 158 -0.05 -6.16 -23.48
N SER A 159 -0.05 -6.81 -22.32
CA SER A 159 0.97 -6.65 -21.26
C SER A 159 2.14 -7.61 -21.44
N ILE A 160 3.31 -7.22 -20.94
CA ILE A 160 4.43 -8.13 -20.73
C ILE A 160 4.07 -9.09 -19.60
N VAL A 161 4.07 -10.39 -19.87
CA VAL A 161 3.78 -11.42 -18.87
C VAL A 161 5.06 -12.17 -18.52
N LYS A 162 5.39 -12.22 -17.23
CA LYS A 162 6.61 -12.86 -16.71
C LYS A 162 6.35 -13.59 -15.41
N ASP A 163 7.10 -14.66 -15.20
CA ASP A 163 7.25 -15.24 -13.88
C ASP A 163 8.27 -14.40 -13.08
N GLU A 164 8.49 -14.73 -11.81
CA GLU A 164 9.47 -14.02 -10.98
C GLU A 164 10.87 -14.00 -11.63
N ALA A 165 11.36 -15.13 -12.13
CA ALA A 165 12.71 -15.21 -12.70
C ALA A 165 12.84 -14.37 -13.97
N GLY A 166 11.89 -14.48 -14.89
CA GLY A 166 11.88 -13.72 -16.13
C GLY A 166 11.68 -12.22 -15.92
N PHE A 167 10.95 -11.81 -14.86
CA PHE A 167 10.83 -10.40 -14.49
C PHE A 167 12.14 -9.85 -13.91
N ILE A 168 12.83 -10.62 -13.08
CA ILE A 168 14.15 -10.22 -12.58
C ILE A 168 15.18 -10.15 -13.70
N GLY A 169 15.18 -11.12 -14.62
CA GLY A 169 16.03 -11.08 -15.82
C GLY A 169 15.82 -9.81 -16.64
N LEU A 170 14.58 -9.35 -16.81
CA LEU A 170 14.28 -8.07 -17.47
C LEU A 170 15.04 -6.91 -16.82
N LEU A 171 15.06 -6.83 -15.49
CA LEU A 171 15.75 -5.76 -14.77
C LEU A 171 17.28 -5.91 -14.80
N GLU A 172 17.79 -7.14 -14.86
CA GLU A 172 19.23 -7.45 -14.89
C GLU A 172 19.84 -7.27 -16.29
N ASP A 173 19.07 -7.51 -17.34
CA ASP A 173 19.54 -7.48 -18.73
C ASP A 173 19.37 -6.09 -19.35
N GLU A 174 18.28 -5.38 -19.03
CA GLU A 174 17.97 -4.10 -19.64
C GLU A 174 18.66 -2.91 -18.96
N HIS A 175 19.18 -2.01 -19.80
CA HIS A 175 19.80 -0.75 -19.41
C HIS A 175 18.96 0.39 -19.99
N PRO A 176 18.06 1.00 -19.19
CA PRO A 176 17.09 1.94 -19.70
C PRO A 176 17.68 3.31 -20.11
N GLY A 177 18.95 3.57 -19.79
CA GLY A 177 19.65 4.80 -20.15
C GLY A 177 19.62 5.87 -19.05
N GLU A 178 19.82 7.13 -19.43
CA GLU A 178 19.88 8.26 -18.50
C GLU A 178 18.52 8.52 -17.85
N LEU A 179 18.51 8.57 -16.52
CA LEU A 179 17.30 8.72 -15.72
C LEU A 179 16.54 10.01 -16.06
N ASN A 180 15.26 9.87 -16.43
CA ASN A 180 14.32 10.97 -16.39
C ASN A 180 13.98 11.30 -14.93
N GLU A 181 14.68 12.29 -14.36
CA GLU A 181 14.49 12.72 -12.98
C GLU A 181 13.06 13.22 -12.71
N ALA A 182 12.43 13.88 -13.69
CA ALA A 182 11.06 14.37 -13.55
C ALA A 182 10.06 13.20 -13.47
N LEU A 183 10.28 12.13 -14.22
CA LEU A 183 9.46 10.92 -14.10
C LEU A 183 9.62 10.29 -12.72
N LEU A 184 10.86 10.14 -12.24
CA LEU A 184 11.13 9.60 -10.91
C LEU A 184 10.51 10.46 -9.79
N GLU A 185 10.62 11.79 -9.89
CA GLU A 185 10.01 12.73 -8.94
C GLU A 185 8.49 12.59 -8.93
N THR A 186 7.87 12.38 -10.09
CA THR A 186 6.42 12.15 -10.18
C THR A 186 6.03 10.90 -9.42
N VAL A 187 6.68 9.77 -9.72
CA VAL A 187 6.36 8.47 -9.11
C VAL A 187 6.62 8.49 -7.60
N THR A 188 7.72 9.08 -7.16
CA THR A 188 8.10 9.13 -5.73
C THR A 188 7.36 10.21 -4.94
N GLY A 189 6.71 11.16 -5.61
CA GLY A 189 5.82 12.15 -5.00
C GLY A 189 4.43 11.60 -4.61
N PHE A 190 4.08 10.40 -5.05
CA PHE A 190 2.90 9.69 -4.57
C PHE A 190 3.14 9.01 -3.22
N GLY A 191 2.08 8.93 -2.41
CA GLY A 191 2.12 8.23 -1.12
C GLY A 191 1.82 6.74 -1.26
N THR A 192 1.82 6.05 -0.12
CA THR A 192 1.42 4.63 0.02
C THR A 192 0.20 4.52 0.93
N TRP A 193 -0.23 3.31 1.30
CA TRP A 193 -1.24 3.15 2.35
C TRP A 193 -0.72 3.63 3.69
N ASP A 194 -1.64 4.17 4.51
CA ASP A 194 -1.43 4.24 5.93
C ASP A 194 -1.75 2.88 6.56
N GLU A 195 -0.92 2.47 7.51
CA GLU A 195 -0.99 1.18 8.16
C GLU A 195 -1.17 1.35 9.66
N VAL A 196 -2.16 0.66 10.23
CA VAL A 196 -2.43 0.62 11.67
C VAL A 196 -2.42 -0.83 12.11
N GLU A 197 -1.41 -1.23 12.87
CA GLU A 197 -1.30 -2.58 13.42
C GLU A 197 -2.03 -2.65 14.75
N LEU A 198 -2.98 -3.58 14.88
CA LEU A 198 -3.67 -3.85 16.13
C LEU A 198 -2.90 -4.87 16.98
N ASN A 199 -3.17 -4.87 18.29
CA ASN A 199 -2.67 -5.87 19.23
C ASN A 199 -2.95 -7.27 18.70
N GLY A 200 -1.91 -8.08 18.50
CA GLY A 200 -2.03 -9.41 17.90
C GLY A 200 -1.62 -9.50 16.44
N GLY A 201 -1.36 -8.36 15.77
CA GLY A 201 -0.73 -8.30 14.46
C GLY A 201 -1.68 -8.12 13.27
N LEU A 202 -2.99 -7.89 13.49
CA LEU A 202 -3.89 -7.52 12.40
C LEU A 202 -3.51 -6.15 11.85
N MET A 203 -3.23 -6.08 10.54
CA MET A 203 -2.91 -4.84 9.85
C MET A 203 -4.16 -4.23 9.22
N CYS A 204 -4.53 -3.01 9.64
CA CYS A 204 -5.54 -2.20 8.98
C CYS A 204 -4.82 -1.29 7.97
N LYS A 205 -5.13 -1.43 6.67
CA LYS A 205 -4.64 -0.55 5.59
C LYS A 205 -5.73 0.40 5.13
N GLY A 206 -5.38 1.64 4.82
CA GLY A 206 -6.35 2.66 4.46
C GLY A 206 -5.83 4.08 4.54
N ASP A 207 -6.74 5.02 4.78
CA ASP A 207 -6.44 6.44 4.96
C ASP A 207 -6.74 6.84 6.41
N VAL A 208 -5.72 7.25 7.17
CA VAL A 208 -5.93 7.79 8.52
C VAL A 208 -6.36 9.24 8.40
N LEU A 209 -7.58 9.51 8.87
CA LEU A 209 -8.22 10.82 8.75
C LEU A 209 -7.85 11.71 9.94
N GLU A 210 -7.89 11.15 11.15
CA GLU A 210 -7.66 11.89 12.40
C GLU A 210 -6.99 10.97 13.42
N LEU A 211 -5.94 11.43 14.10
CA LEU A 211 -5.34 10.69 15.21
C LEU A 211 -6.18 10.77 16.48
N GLY A 212 -6.99 11.82 16.66
CA GLY A 212 -7.91 11.96 17.80
C GLY A 212 -7.20 12.22 19.14
N LEU A 213 -5.91 12.59 19.09
CA LEU A 213 -5.07 12.82 20.26
C LEU A 213 -5.06 14.30 20.71
N GLY A 214 -5.74 15.18 19.97
CA GLY A 214 -5.92 16.59 20.27
C GLY A 214 -5.20 17.48 19.26
N GLU A 215 -5.59 18.76 19.24
CA GLU A 215 -5.25 19.72 18.18
C GLU A 215 -3.74 19.85 17.90
N VAL A 216 -2.90 19.74 18.94
CA VAL A 216 -1.44 19.83 18.78
C VAL A 216 -0.90 18.66 17.94
N VAL A 217 -1.41 17.45 18.17
CA VAL A 217 -0.97 16.25 17.45
C VAL A 217 -1.57 16.23 16.04
N ASP A 218 -2.82 16.66 15.90
CA ASP A 218 -3.50 16.74 14.60
C ASP A 218 -2.83 17.81 13.71
N GLY A 219 -2.43 18.95 14.28
CA GLY A 219 -1.62 19.96 13.59
C GLY A 219 -0.29 19.40 13.12
N TRP A 220 0.42 18.66 14.00
CA TRP A 220 1.68 18.00 13.62
C TRP A 220 1.49 16.97 12.49
N GLN A 221 0.40 16.19 12.51
CA GLN A 221 0.08 15.26 11.44
C GLN A 221 -0.14 16.00 10.10
N SER A 222 -0.83 17.13 10.12
CA SER A 222 -1.15 17.91 8.92
C SER A 222 0.05 18.59 8.27
N GLU A 223 1.02 19.04 9.07
CA GLU A 223 2.22 19.77 8.59
C GLU A 223 3.38 18.85 8.17
N ARG A 224 3.27 17.54 8.41
CA ARG A 224 4.37 16.61 8.16
C ARG A 224 4.72 16.55 6.66
N ARG A 225 6.00 16.31 6.36
CA ARG A 225 6.47 16.01 4.98
C ARG A 225 7.14 14.65 4.87
N THR A 226 7.19 13.91 5.97
CA THR A 226 7.80 12.59 6.09
C THR A 226 6.76 11.62 6.61
N PRO A 227 7.00 10.30 6.50
CA PRO A 227 6.16 9.31 7.16
C PRO A 227 6.05 9.59 8.67
N LEU A 228 4.88 9.27 9.25
CA LEU A 228 4.64 9.33 10.68
C LEU A 228 4.55 7.90 11.22
N VAL A 229 5.52 7.52 12.02
CA VAL A 229 5.58 6.19 12.64
C VAL A 229 5.22 6.33 14.12
N GLY A 230 4.44 5.39 14.62
CA GLY A 230 4.05 5.34 16.02
C GLY A 230 4.17 3.94 16.60
N ARG A 231 4.56 3.87 17.86
CA ARG A 231 4.56 2.63 18.64
C ARG A 231 3.83 2.84 19.95
N VAL A 232 3.08 1.83 20.34
CA VAL A 232 2.27 1.88 21.54
C VAL A 232 2.66 0.74 22.47
N ASP A 233 3.00 1.08 23.72
CA ASP A 233 3.22 0.12 24.79
C ASP A 233 2.00 0.11 25.72
N HIS A 234 1.39 -1.06 25.86
CA HIS A 234 0.25 -1.30 26.74
C HIS A 234 0.64 -2.19 27.92
N ARG A 235 0.50 -1.66 29.14
CA ARG A 235 0.60 -2.49 30.35
C ARG A 235 -0.64 -3.37 30.49
N THR A 236 -0.55 -4.65 30.16
CA THR A 236 -1.69 -5.58 30.14
C THR A 236 -1.87 -6.39 31.42
N GLY A 237 -0.90 -6.38 32.34
CA GLY A 237 -1.01 -7.10 33.61
C GLY A 237 -2.14 -6.56 34.52
N VAL A 238 -2.69 -7.39 35.40
CA VAL A 238 -3.83 -7.03 36.28
C VAL A 238 -3.52 -5.80 37.15
N ARG A 239 -2.26 -5.64 37.58
CA ARG A 239 -1.81 -4.45 38.34
C ARG A 239 -2.01 -3.13 37.58
N SER A 240 -2.07 -3.17 36.24
CA SER A 240 -2.30 -1.96 35.43
C SER A 240 -3.71 -1.37 35.59
N LEU A 241 -4.69 -2.12 36.12
CA LEU A 241 -6.04 -1.61 36.43
C LEU A 241 -5.99 -0.37 37.32
N PHE A 242 -4.97 -0.28 38.19
CA PHE A 242 -4.79 0.82 39.14
C PHE A 242 -3.85 1.92 38.61
N SER A 243 -3.16 1.69 37.49
CA SER A 243 -2.34 2.73 36.86
C SER A 243 -3.22 3.84 36.27
N SER A 244 -2.77 5.09 36.39
CA SER A 244 -3.41 6.25 35.75
C SER A 244 -2.98 6.43 34.29
N ARG A 245 -1.83 5.85 33.91
CA ARG A 245 -1.23 5.96 32.56
C ARG A 245 -0.74 4.57 32.12
N PRO A 246 -1.66 3.68 31.78
CA PRO A 246 -1.31 2.28 31.56
C PRO A 246 -0.92 2.01 30.09
N SER A 247 -0.95 3.03 29.23
CA SER A 247 -0.56 2.99 27.83
C SER A 247 0.30 4.20 27.48
N ARG A 248 1.40 3.98 26.74
CA ARG A 248 2.32 5.01 26.26
C ARG A 248 2.39 4.94 24.75
N LEU A 249 2.38 6.11 24.11
CA LEU A 249 2.58 6.28 22.68
C LEU A 249 3.90 7.01 22.45
N GLU A 250 4.68 6.51 21.50
CA GLU A 250 5.84 7.19 20.94
C GLU A 250 5.55 7.44 19.47
N LEU A 251 5.60 8.70 19.03
CA LEU A 251 5.41 9.13 17.65
C LEU A 251 6.71 9.73 17.12
N GLN A 252 7.00 9.49 15.85
CA GLN A 252 8.15 10.03 15.15
C GLN A 252 7.81 10.41 13.71
N ALA A 253 8.17 11.63 13.32
CA ALA A 253 8.18 12.08 11.94
C ALA A 253 9.50 12.79 11.64
N GLY A 254 10.36 12.15 10.84
CA GLY A 254 11.73 12.61 10.62
C GLY A 254 12.52 12.68 11.94
N GLU A 255 13.04 13.86 12.25
CA GLU A 255 13.78 14.13 13.49
C GLU A 255 12.86 14.47 14.68
N ARG A 256 11.60 14.84 14.42
CA ARG A 256 10.65 15.20 15.48
C ARG A 256 10.14 13.94 16.18
N ARG A 257 10.15 13.95 17.51
CA ARG A 257 9.67 12.87 18.37
C ARG A 257 8.72 13.42 19.43
N LEU A 258 7.69 12.65 19.74
CA LEU A 258 6.74 12.93 20.79
C LEU A 258 6.46 11.67 21.59
N GLU A 259 6.45 11.80 22.90
CA GLU A 259 6.04 10.73 23.79
C GLU A 259 4.87 11.22 24.65
N ALA A 260 3.80 10.42 24.71
CA ALA A 260 2.61 10.77 25.45
C ALA A 260 1.99 9.55 26.14
N SER A 261 1.29 9.79 27.25
CA SER A 261 0.39 8.78 27.81
C SER A 261 -0.95 8.82 27.09
N LEU A 262 -1.45 7.66 26.66
CA LEU A 262 -2.74 7.58 25.97
C LEU A 262 -3.91 7.68 26.97
N PRO A 263 -4.85 8.62 26.79
CA PRO A 263 -6.04 8.71 27.62
C PRO A 263 -7.01 7.56 27.33
N TYR A 264 -7.90 7.28 28.29
CA TYR A 264 -9.03 6.38 28.08
C TYR A 264 -10.01 6.94 27.04
N GLY A 265 -10.53 6.07 26.17
CA GLY A 265 -11.60 6.40 25.23
C GLY A 265 -11.17 7.19 24.00
N LYS A 266 -9.85 7.40 23.80
CA LYS A 266 -9.35 7.99 22.56
C LYS A 266 -9.38 6.97 21.42
N THR A 267 -9.81 7.43 20.25
CA THR A 267 -9.89 6.66 19.01
C THR A 267 -9.10 7.38 17.92
N LEU A 268 -8.58 6.58 16.99
CA LEU A 268 -8.05 7.01 15.70
C LEU A 268 -9.14 6.76 14.66
N LYS A 269 -9.38 7.72 13.78
CA LYS A 269 -10.41 7.60 12.74
C LYS A 269 -9.74 7.26 11.41
N MET A 270 -10.20 6.17 10.78
CA MET A 270 -9.58 5.63 9.58
C MET A 270 -10.62 5.16 8.58
N HIS A 271 -10.37 5.44 7.29
CA HIS A 271 -11.09 4.75 6.22
C HIS A 271 -10.31 3.52 5.79
N VAL A 272 -10.70 2.36 6.33
CA VAL A 272 -10.05 1.07 6.02
C VAL A 272 -10.48 0.56 4.65
N VAL A 273 -9.55 -0.03 3.91
CA VAL A 273 -9.80 -0.64 2.60
C VAL A 273 -10.96 -1.63 2.65
N GLY A 274 -11.86 -1.54 1.68
CA GLY A 274 -13.06 -2.40 1.59
C GLY A 274 -14.21 -2.01 2.52
N ARG A 275 -14.05 -0.99 3.38
CA ARG A 275 -15.15 -0.45 4.19
C ARG A 275 -15.88 0.66 3.46
N LYS A 276 -17.21 0.71 3.63
CA LYS A 276 -18.08 1.76 3.04
C LYS A 276 -17.95 3.11 3.74
N HIS A 277 -17.68 3.10 5.05
CA HIS A 277 -17.57 4.29 5.87
C HIS A 277 -16.31 4.21 6.74
N PRO A 278 -15.74 5.36 7.13
CA PRO A 278 -14.68 5.40 8.12
C PRO A 278 -15.10 4.77 9.45
N GLU A 279 -14.14 4.21 10.18
CA GLU A 279 -14.32 3.59 11.48
C GLU A 279 -13.40 4.20 12.54
N ASP A 280 -13.85 4.16 13.79
CA ASP A 280 -13.09 4.56 14.97
C ASP A 280 -12.35 3.35 15.55
N ILE A 281 -11.02 3.40 15.54
CA ILE A 281 -10.13 2.38 16.09
C ILE A 281 -9.65 2.84 17.47
N PRO A 282 -9.97 2.13 18.57
CA PRO A 282 -9.49 2.49 19.90
C PRO A 282 -7.96 2.46 19.99
N TRP A 283 -7.35 3.54 20.51
CA TRP A 283 -5.89 3.59 20.72
C TRP A 283 -5.35 2.52 21.68
N SER A 284 -6.21 2.00 22.52
CA SER A 284 -5.97 0.86 23.42
C SER A 284 -5.83 -0.48 22.69
N THR A 285 -6.23 -0.57 21.43
CA THR A 285 -6.07 -1.79 20.61
C THR A 285 -4.96 -1.67 19.59
N ILE A 286 -4.30 -0.51 19.47
CA ILE A 286 -3.26 -0.24 18.47
C ILE A 286 -1.89 -0.60 19.05
N ALA A 287 -1.11 -1.40 18.33
CA ALA A 287 0.28 -1.71 18.66
C ALA A 287 1.24 -0.74 17.96
N SER A 288 1.00 -0.43 16.68
CA SER A 288 1.83 0.48 15.91
C SER A 288 1.02 1.19 14.81
N ILE A 289 1.55 2.33 14.34
CA ILE A 289 1.08 3.00 13.14
C ILE A 289 2.26 3.32 12.22
N ASN A 290 2.03 3.28 10.92
CA ASN A 290 2.96 3.70 9.89
C ASN A 290 2.15 4.46 8.83
N LEU A 291 2.08 5.79 8.99
CA LEU A 291 1.40 6.64 8.03
C LEU A 291 2.39 7.07 6.96
N SER A 292 1.96 6.95 5.71
CA SER A 292 2.74 7.38 4.55
C SER A 292 3.07 8.88 4.62
N ALA A 293 4.12 9.28 3.89
CA ALA A 293 4.33 10.70 3.65
C ALA A 293 3.12 11.26 2.85
N PRO A 294 2.65 12.48 3.15
CA PRO A 294 1.63 13.12 2.31
C PRO A 294 2.06 13.12 0.86
N SER A 295 1.14 12.74 -0.02
CA SER A 295 1.43 12.83 -1.45
C SER A 295 1.57 14.30 -1.86
N LEU A 296 2.62 14.59 -2.61
CA LEU A 296 2.82 15.88 -3.26
C LEU A 296 1.91 16.04 -4.49
N ASN A 297 1.34 14.94 -4.96
CA ASN A 297 0.65 14.81 -6.25
C ASN A 297 -0.86 14.51 -6.09
N ASP A 298 -1.43 14.69 -4.90
CA ASP A 298 -2.87 14.46 -4.64
C ASP A 298 -3.80 15.38 -5.47
N HIS A 299 -3.25 16.45 -6.05
CA HIS A 299 -3.98 17.38 -6.91
C HIS A 299 -4.02 16.96 -8.39
N LEU A 300 -3.15 16.03 -8.82
CA LEU A 300 -3.06 15.59 -10.21
C LEU A 300 -4.23 14.66 -10.57
N GLY A 301 -4.59 14.63 -11.85
CA GLY A 301 -5.65 13.76 -12.36
C GLY A 301 -7.06 14.17 -11.95
N GLN A 302 -7.24 15.35 -11.34
CA GLN A 302 -8.57 15.91 -11.06
C GLN A 302 -9.30 16.32 -12.35
N SER A 303 -8.55 16.75 -13.38
CA SER A 303 -9.07 17.09 -14.72
C SER A 303 -9.51 15.87 -15.54
N LEU A 304 -9.19 14.64 -15.10
CA LEU A 304 -9.68 13.40 -15.73
C LEU A 304 -11.13 13.07 -15.36
N GLN A 305 -11.79 13.91 -14.56
CA GLN A 305 -13.25 13.84 -14.39
C GLN A 305 -13.91 14.12 -15.73
N LYS A 306 -14.69 13.16 -16.24
CA LYS A 306 -15.59 13.47 -17.37
C LYS A 306 -16.51 14.65 -16.97
N PRO A 307 -16.75 15.62 -17.87
CA PRO A 307 -17.70 16.70 -17.64
C PRO A 307 -19.10 16.15 -17.34
#